data_AF-A0A6P0ZUQ4-F1
#
_entry.id   AF-A0A6P0ZUQ4-F1
#
_cell.length_a   1.000
_cell.length_b   1.000
_cell.length_c   1.000
_cell.angle_alpha   90.00
_cell.angle_beta   90.00
_cell.angle_gamma   90.00
#
_symmetry.space_group_name_H-M   'P 1'
#
loop_
_entity.id
_entity.type
_entity.pdbx_description
1 polymer ?
#
loop_
_entity_poly.entity_id
_entity_poly.type
_entity_poly.pdbx_seq_one_letter_code
_entity_poly.pdbx_strand_id
1 'polypeptide(L)'
;MVETIVAQDISMPQLKEKFGVEPTNDEKLFPEWQEDLPELNQLEKQWLDRVKDDYLHLSEYPMVEPIVKMVVLSPLLRIADFYRPPFYI
;
A
#
# COMPACT_ATOMS: atom_id res chain seq x y z
N MET A 1 -14.22 25.44 -15.49
CA MET A 1 -13.49 24.53 -16.42
C MET A 1 -13.10 23.31 -15.60
N VAL A 2 -13.37 22.10 -16.10
CA VAL A 2 -12.98 20.87 -15.38
C VAL A 2 -11.53 20.56 -15.76
N GLU A 3 -10.62 20.51 -14.79
CA GLU A 3 -9.26 20.03 -15.01
C GLU A 3 -9.28 18.50 -15.01
N THR A 4 -8.85 17.89 -16.12
CA THR A 4 -8.72 16.44 -16.26
C THR A 4 -7.25 16.05 -16.26
N ILE A 5 -6.87 15.10 -15.40
CA ILE A 5 -5.54 14.49 -15.37
C ILE A 5 -5.62 13.15 -16.10
N VAL A 6 -4.68 12.86 -16.99
CA VAL A 6 -4.59 11.55 -17.64
C VAL A 6 -4.10 10.53 -16.62
N ALA A 7 -4.75 9.37 -16.53
CA ALA A 7 -4.47 8.36 -15.50
C ALA A 7 -3.02 7.88 -15.46
N GLN A 8 -2.28 7.91 -16.59
CA GLN A 8 -0.87 7.52 -16.66
C GLN A 8 0.08 8.54 -16.00
N ASP A 9 -0.36 9.80 -15.86
CA ASP A 9 0.46 10.91 -15.37
C ASP A 9 0.09 11.31 -13.93
N ILE A 10 -0.88 10.61 -13.33
CA ILE A 10 -1.38 10.86 -11.98
C ILE A 10 -0.31 10.53 -10.94
N SER A 11 -0.12 11.40 -9.95
CA SER A 11 0.74 11.12 -8.81
C SER A 11 0.14 11.67 -7.52
N MET A 12 0.51 11.08 -6.37
CA MET A 12 0.03 11.53 -5.07
C MET A 12 0.34 13.01 -4.78
N PRO A 13 1.55 13.54 -5.07
CA PRO A 13 1.82 14.97 -4.89
C PRO A 13 0.88 15.87 -5.71
N GLN A 14 0.59 15.51 -6.96
CA GLN A 14 -0.34 16.27 -7.80
C GLN A 14 -1.77 16.26 -7.24
N LEU A 15 -2.23 15.12 -6.73
CA LEU A 15 -3.57 15.00 -6.15
C LEU A 15 -3.70 15.83 -4.86
N LYS A 16 -2.66 15.82 -4.02
CA LYS A 16 -2.57 16.67 -2.84
C LYS A 16 -2.62 18.16 -3.21
N GLU A 17 -1.79 18.58 -4.17
CA GLU A 17 -1.68 19.99 -4.56
C GLU A 17 -2.96 20.52 -5.24
N LYS A 18 -3.53 19.76 -6.18
CA LYS A 18 -4.65 20.22 -7.00
C LYS A 18 -6.02 20.06 -6.34
N PHE A 19 -6.19 19.00 -5.55
CA PHE A 19 -7.49 18.61 -5.02
C PHE A 19 -7.54 18.61 -3.48
N GLY A 20 -6.41 18.88 -2.81
CA GLY A 20 -6.35 18.86 -1.34
C GLY A 20 -6.61 17.47 -0.75
N VAL A 21 -6.33 16.41 -1.51
CA VAL A 21 -6.52 15.03 -1.03
C VAL A 21 -5.48 14.72 0.03
N GLU A 22 -5.89 14.13 1.14
CA GLU A 22 -4.99 13.70 2.21
C GLU A 22 -5.16 12.20 2.50
N PRO A 23 -4.08 11.49 2.86
CA PRO A 23 -4.20 10.12 3.32
C PRO A 23 -4.99 10.08 4.63
N THR A 24 -5.92 9.14 4.70
CA THR A 24 -6.78 8.95 5.87
C THR A 24 -6.42 7.63 6.56
N ASN A 25 -6.35 7.68 7.88
CA ASN A 25 -6.22 6.50 8.74
C ASN A 25 -7.55 6.16 9.42
N ASP A 26 -8.67 6.66 8.90
CA ASP A 26 -9.99 6.31 9.43
C ASP A 26 -10.34 4.86 9.03
N GLU A 27 -10.23 3.97 10.01
CA GLU A 27 -10.62 2.56 9.91
C GLU A 27 -12.10 2.40 9.52
N LYS A 28 -12.95 3.43 9.62
CA LYS A 28 -14.37 3.33 9.26
C LYS A 28 -14.67 3.54 7.78
N LEU A 29 -13.67 3.85 6.96
CA LEU A 29 -13.90 4.11 5.54
C LEU A 29 -14.09 2.85 4.70
N PHE A 30 -13.46 1.75 5.08
CA PHE A 30 -13.56 0.46 4.41
C PHE A 30 -13.81 -0.66 5.43
N PRO A 31 -14.95 -0.62 6.17
CA PRO A 31 -15.28 -1.66 7.15
C PRO A 31 -15.39 -3.03 6.49
N GLU A 32 -15.84 -3.09 5.22
CA GLU A 32 -15.96 -4.32 4.45
C GLU A 32 -14.61 -5.04 4.22
N TRP A 33 -13.49 -4.33 4.36
CA TRP A 33 -12.14 -4.92 4.26
C TRP A 33 -11.56 -5.33 5.61
N GLN A 34 -12.27 -5.08 6.71
CA GLN A 34 -11.83 -5.35 8.07
C GLN A 34 -12.71 -6.40 8.78
N GLU A 35 -13.87 -6.70 8.23
CA GLU A 35 -14.78 -7.74 8.71
C GLU A 35 -14.28 -9.14 8.29
N ASP A 36 -14.56 -10.14 9.12
CA ASP A 36 -14.27 -11.57 8.88
C ASP A 36 -12.80 -11.93 8.55
N LEU A 37 -11.84 -11.09 8.96
CA LEU A 37 -10.41 -11.36 8.83
C LEU A 37 -9.85 -12.18 10.01
N PRO A 38 -8.84 -13.03 9.77
CA PRO A 38 -8.08 -13.64 10.85
C PRO A 38 -7.38 -12.60 11.74
N GLU A 39 -7.36 -12.84 13.04
CA GLU A 39 -6.61 -12.02 13.98
C GLU A 39 -5.10 -12.12 13.73
N LEU A 40 -4.46 -10.95 13.63
CA LEU A 40 -3.01 -10.84 13.49
C LEU A 40 -2.34 -10.75 14.86
N ASN A 41 -1.24 -11.45 15.02
CA ASN A 41 -0.41 -11.32 16.21
C ASN A 41 0.41 -10.01 16.19
N GLN A 42 1.02 -9.67 17.32
CA GLN A 42 1.75 -8.40 17.47
C GLN A 42 2.93 -8.28 16.50
N LEU A 43 3.63 -9.38 16.21
CA LEU A 43 4.76 -9.38 15.30
C LEU A 43 4.29 -9.14 13.86
N GLU A 44 3.22 -9.80 13.43
CA GLU A 44 2.60 -9.59 12.11
C GLU A 44 2.17 -8.14 11.92
N LYS A 45 1.49 -7.56 12.92
CA LYS A 45 1.09 -6.14 12.90
C LYS A 45 2.29 -5.22 12.71
N GLN A 46 3.36 -5.41 13.50
CA GLN A 46 4.59 -4.62 13.38
C GLN A 46 5.26 -4.74 12.01
N TRP A 47 5.23 -5.91 11.38
CA TRP A 47 5.77 -6.08 10.04
C TRP A 47 4.91 -5.38 8.99
N LEU A 48 3.59 -5.50 9.07
CA LEU A 48 2.67 -4.81 8.16
C LEU A 48 2.75 -3.29 8.32
N ASP A 49 2.88 -2.78 9.53
CA ASP A 49 3.06 -1.35 9.81
C ASP A 49 4.31 -0.81 9.11
N ARG A 50 5.44 -1.54 9.17
CA ARG A 50 6.66 -1.15 8.44
C ARG A 50 6.47 -1.12 6.93
N VAL A 51 5.83 -2.15 6.35
CA VAL A 51 5.55 -2.19 4.90
C VAL A 51 4.64 -1.04 4.49
N LYS A 52 3.64 -0.71 5.32
CA LYS A 52 2.74 0.43 5.11
C LYS A 52 3.53 1.75 5.13
N ASP A 53 4.37 1.97 6.15
CA ASP A 53 5.17 3.19 6.29
C ASP A 53 6.14 3.37 5.11
N ASP A 54 6.84 2.30 4.72
CA ASP A 54 7.75 2.30 3.57
C ASP A 54 7.00 2.62 2.26
N TYR A 55 5.82 2.02 2.05
CA TYR A 55 4.98 2.34 0.89
C TYR A 55 4.52 3.79 0.90
N LEU A 56 4.00 4.29 2.02
CA LEU A 56 3.51 5.66 2.15
C LEU A 56 4.62 6.66 1.82
N HIS A 57 5.83 6.43 2.36
CA HIS A 57 6.99 7.28 2.04
C HIS A 57 7.34 7.25 0.56
N LEU A 58 7.42 6.08 -0.06
CA LEU A 58 7.81 5.95 -1.47
C LEU A 58 6.74 6.43 -2.44
N SER A 59 5.47 6.37 -2.07
CA SER A 59 4.33 6.79 -2.88
C SER A 59 4.30 8.30 -3.18
N GLU A 60 5.06 9.10 -2.43
CA GLU A 60 5.27 10.53 -2.70
C GLU A 60 6.17 10.77 -3.93
N TYR A 61 6.81 9.73 -4.46
CA TYR A 61 7.69 9.80 -5.62
C TYR A 61 7.17 8.88 -6.74
N PRO A 62 7.61 9.07 -7.99
CA PRO A 62 7.32 8.12 -9.06
C PRO A 62 7.88 6.73 -8.74
N MET A 63 7.00 5.80 -8.33
CA MET A 63 7.38 4.41 -8.07
C MET A 63 7.37 3.61 -9.37
N VAL A 64 8.55 3.16 -9.79
CA VAL A 64 8.67 2.17 -10.87
C VAL A 64 8.35 0.77 -10.36
N GLU A 65 7.80 -0.08 -11.22
CA GLU A 65 7.38 -1.45 -10.89
C GLU A 65 8.44 -2.26 -10.08
N PRO A 66 9.75 -2.22 -10.38
CA PRO A 66 10.75 -2.92 -9.58
C PRO A 66 10.79 -2.49 -8.11
N ILE A 67 10.56 -1.21 -7.81
CA ILE A 67 10.55 -0.68 -6.44
C ILE A 67 9.33 -1.21 -5.69
N VAL A 68 8.15 -1.19 -6.33
CA VAL A 68 6.92 -1.75 -5.75
C VAL A 68 7.11 -3.24 -5.44
N LYS A 69 7.73 -3.99 -6.35
CA LYS A 69 8.04 -5.41 -6.15
C LYS A 69 8.95 -5.63 -4.94
N MET A 70 9.97 -4.80 -4.77
CA MET A 70 10.97 -4.97 -3.73
C MET A 70 10.48 -4.55 -2.35
N VAL A 71 9.73 -3.43 -2.26
CA VAL A 71 9.40 -2.80 -0.97
C VAL A 71 8.01 -3.17 -0.47
N VAL A 72 7.10 -3.55 -1.36
CA VAL A 72 5.72 -3.91 -0.98
C VAL A 72 5.47 -5.40 -1.19
N LEU A 73 5.60 -5.85 -2.44
CA LEU A 73 5.18 -7.22 -2.79
C LEU A 73 6.06 -8.28 -2.11
N SER A 74 7.38 -8.14 -2.19
CA SER A 74 8.29 -9.14 -1.66
C SER A 74 8.19 -9.31 -0.14
N PRO A 75 8.07 -8.24 0.67
CA PRO A 75 7.82 -8.35 2.10
C PRO A 75 6.50 -9.04 2.43
N LEU A 76 5.40 -8.70 1.73
CA LEU A 76 4.10 -9.33 1.97
C LEU A 76 4.13 -10.84 1.66
N LEU A 77 4.73 -11.22 0.53
CA LEU A 77 4.90 -12.64 0.18
C LEU A 77 5.79 -13.38 1.19
N ARG A 78 6.79 -12.70 1.77
CA ARG A 78 7.63 -13.26 2.82
C ARG A 78 6.85 -13.50 4.10
N ILE A 79 6.08 -12.52 4.56
CA ILE A 79 5.29 -12.60 5.80
C ILE A 79 4.23 -13.69 5.70
N ALA A 80 3.61 -13.82 4.52
CA ALA A 80 2.60 -14.84 4.26
C ALA A 80 3.19 -16.21 3.85
N ASP A 81 4.50 -16.41 4.03
CA ASP A 81 5.20 -17.69 3.81
C ASP A 81 5.13 -18.27 2.38
N PHE A 82 4.82 -17.44 1.38
CA PHE A 82 4.72 -17.90 -0.01
C PHE A 82 6.07 -18.25 -0.66
N TYR A 83 7.20 -17.93 -0.03
CA TYR A 83 8.53 -18.41 -0.47
C TYR A 83 8.88 -19.82 0.04
N ARG A 84 7.94 -20.47 0.73
CA ARG A 84 8.10 -21.82 1.28
C ARG A 84 7.20 -22.81 0.53
N PRO A 85 7.51 -24.12 0.58
CA PRO A 85 6.61 -25.14 0.07
C PRO A 85 5.19 -24.99 0.64
N PRO A 86 4.12 -25.23 -0.15
CA PRO A 86 4.11 -25.80 -1.50
C PRO A 86 4.15 -24.76 -2.64
N PHE A 87 4.46 -23.50 -2.35
CA PHE A 87 4.43 -22.42 -3.34
C PHE A 87 5.75 -22.34 -4.14
N TYR A 88 5.66 -21.94 -5.41
CA TYR A 88 6.77 -21.85 -6.37
C TYR A 88 6.71 -20.55 -7.18
N ILE A 89 6.65 -19.42 -6.47
CA ILE A 89 6.64 -18.06 -7.04
C ILE A 89 8.02 -17.43 -7.15
#